data_AF-A0A2P5GIV0-F1
#
_entry.id   AF-A0A2P5GIV0-F1
#
_cell.length_a   1.000
_cell.length_b   1.000
_cell.length_c   1.000
_cell.angle_alpha   90.00
_cell.angle_beta   90.00
_cell.angle_gamma   90.00
#
_symmetry.space_group_name_H-M   'P 1'
#
loop_
_entity.id
_entity.type
_entity.pdbx_description
1 polymer ?
#
loop_
_entity_poly.entity_id
_entity_poly.type
_entity_poly.pdbx_seq_one_letter_code
_entity_poly.pdbx_strand_id
1 'polypeptide(L)'
;MKFKNQVYEDLVKDLINDAFYIESRSNRGKISTIRQYSEVVIRKLCDIPQGEEVTLGNFEVIKKLKATSSDDKFLMGAVRKLQKLGNKCTHTKNTKPILDTDVDSAIDALFKLYASLFILYFKKYKFGSCNEIVRAFSILPPIIRFFVLDNLYDSDKKNLLVIDKLCLVLLKAFDKKDALNWLTERKSELSDILPYTPEAISDIEVAHGKLYAKLVVANAPANMYICCLDRLEEVDLILKKQGLLYNNFEQAKPLYLDEGVLDNNSAENEEFNDIMEFVYLGRKSEINEKLNKRHLYSITV
;
A
#
# COMPACT_ATOMS: atom_id res chain seq x y z
N MET A 1 17.77 9.70 9.28
CA MET A 1 17.75 8.30 8.81
C MET A 1 19.15 7.90 8.38
N LYS A 2 19.62 6.71 8.76
CA LYS A 2 20.92 6.14 8.38
C LYS A 2 20.88 5.48 7.00
N PHE A 3 19.76 4.88 6.63
CA PHE A 3 19.49 4.37 5.29
C PHE A 3 19.29 5.54 4.32
N LYS A 4 19.85 5.45 3.11
CA LYS A 4 19.69 6.44 2.03
C LYS A 4 19.34 5.74 0.74
N ASN A 5 18.25 6.13 0.08
CA ASN A 5 17.78 5.48 -1.15
C ASN A 5 18.84 5.49 -2.26
N GLN A 6 19.54 6.62 -2.42
CA GLN A 6 20.52 6.84 -3.48
C GLN A 6 21.72 5.88 -3.38
N VAL A 7 22.09 5.45 -2.17
CA VAL A 7 23.20 4.50 -1.95
C VAL A 7 22.88 3.11 -2.51
N TYR A 8 21.61 2.74 -2.55
CA TYR A 8 21.16 1.42 -2.99
C TYR A 8 20.52 1.46 -4.38
N GLU A 9 20.53 2.60 -5.07
CA GLU A 9 19.81 2.80 -6.33
C GLU A 9 20.20 1.80 -7.41
N ASP A 10 21.51 1.64 -7.69
CA ASP A 10 21.99 0.71 -8.71
C ASP A 10 21.67 -0.75 -8.35
N LEU A 11 21.88 -1.13 -7.09
CA LEU A 11 21.53 -2.46 -6.60
C LEU A 11 20.02 -2.72 -6.77
N VAL A 12 19.16 -1.77 -6.39
CA VAL A 12 17.71 -1.93 -6.51
C VAL A 12 17.29 -2.01 -7.98
N LYS A 13 17.86 -1.20 -8.87
CA LYS A 13 17.63 -1.29 -10.32
C LYS A 13 17.95 -2.69 -10.86
N ASP A 14 19.12 -3.22 -10.51
CA ASP A 14 19.56 -4.54 -10.96
C ASP A 14 18.63 -5.63 -10.42
N LEU A 15 18.33 -5.61 -9.11
CA LEU A 15 17.46 -6.61 -8.49
C LEU A 15 16.03 -6.58 -9.02
N ILE A 16 15.46 -5.40 -9.24
CA ILE A 16 14.12 -5.27 -9.82
C ILE A 16 14.12 -5.76 -11.27
N ASN A 17 15.12 -5.36 -12.07
CA ASN A 17 15.22 -5.82 -13.45
C ASN A 17 15.34 -7.34 -13.54
N ASP A 18 16.22 -7.90 -12.71
CA ASP A 18 16.43 -9.33 -12.60
C ASP A 18 15.17 -10.09 -12.18
N ALA A 19 14.49 -9.64 -11.13
CA ALA A 19 13.33 -10.35 -10.60
C ALA A 19 12.09 -10.26 -11.51
N PHE A 20 11.86 -9.11 -12.13
CA PHE A 20 10.58 -8.77 -12.75
C PHE A 20 10.61 -8.55 -14.26
N TYR A 21 11.76 -8.23 -14.86
CA TYR A 21 11.82 -7.81 -16.27
C TYR A 21 12.62 -8.74 -17.19
N ILE A 22 13.42 -9.67 -16.64
CA ILE A 22 14.09 -10.69 -17.45
C ILE A 22 13.15 -11.88 -17.67
N GLU A 23 12.60 -12.00 -18.88
CA GLU A 23 11.64 -13.06 -19.24
C GLU A 23 12.21 -14.47 -19.07
N SER A 24 13.47 -14.68 -19.48
CA SER A 24 14.13 -16.00 -19.46
C SER A 24 14.67 -16.41 -18.09
N ARG A 25 14.47 -15.62 -17.03
CA ARG A 25 14.97 -15.95 -15.69
C ARG A 25 14.14 -17.09 -15.09
N SER A 26 14.83 -18.13 -14.64
CA SER A 26 14.18 -19.24 -13.94
C SER A 26 13.47 -18.78 -12.66
N ASN A 27 12.40 -19.47 -12.26
CA ASN A 27 11.66 -19.18 -11.03
C ASN A 27 12.55 -19.23 -9.78
N ARG A 28 13.53 -20.15 -9.76
CA ARG A 28 14.55 -20.20 -8.71
C ARG A 28 15.36 -18.91 -8.65
N GLY A 29 15.80 -18.41 -9.81
CA GLY A 29 16.51 -17.14 -9.92
C GLY A 29 15.65 -15.94 -9.53
N LYS A 30 14.38 -15.91 -9.93
CA LYS A 30 13.42 -14.85 -9.54
C LYS A 30 13.26 -14.78 -8.02
N ILE A 31 12.97 -15.91 -7.36
CA ILE A 31 12.80 -15.96 -5.89
C ILE A 31 14.09 -15.59 -5.16
N SER A 32 15.26 -16.03 -5.65
CA SER A 32 16.55 -15.66 -5.05
C SER A 32 16.78 -14.15 -5.08
N THR A 33 16.43 -13.50 -6.19
CA THR A 33 16.54 -12.04 -6.32
C THR A 33 15.50 -11.31 -5.49
N ILE A 34 14.25 -11.79 -5.45
CA ILE A 34 13.21 -11.23 -4.56
C ILE A 34 13.66 -11.29 -3.10
N ARG A 35 14.33 -12.39 -2.68
CA ARG A 35 14.92 -12.51 -1.34
C ARG A 35 15.97 -11.43 -1.11
N GLN A 36 16.94 -11.28 -2.01
CA GLN A 36 18.00 -10.27 -1.89
C GLN A 36 17.41 -8.85 -1.84
N TYR A 37 16.42 -8.56 -2.69
CA TYR A 37 15.75 -7.28 -2.67
C TYR A 37 14.97 -7.05 -1.36
N SER A 38 14.37 -8.09 -0.81
CA SER A 38 13.70 -8.03 0.50
C SER A 38 14.66 -7.68 1.64
N GLU A 39 15.94 -8.06 1.55
CA GLU A 39 16.97 -7.64 2.52
C GLU A 39 17.21 -6.12 2.45
N VAL A 40 17.13 -5.51 1.25
CA VAL A 40 17.17 -4.04 1.10
C VAL A 40 15.93 -3.39 1.73
N VAL A 41 14.74 -3.97 1.56
CA VAL A 41 13.52 -3.47 2.23
C VAL A 41 13.66 -3.57 3.76
N ILE A 42 14.21 -4.66 4.29
CA ILE A 42 14.48 -4.82 5.73
C ILE A 42 15.52 -3.81 6.22
N ARG A 43 16.55 -3.51 5.43
CA ARG A 43 17.50 -2.43 5.75
C ARG A 43 16.79 -1.10 5.95
N LYS A 44 15.86 -0.74 5.06
CA LYS A 44 15.07 0.49 5.18
C LYS A 44 14.14 0.46 6.41
N LEU A 45 13.41 -0.64 6.62
CA LEU A 45 12.54 -0.82 7.79
C LEU A 45 13.28 -0.63 9.11
N CYS A 46 14.49 -1.19 9.23
CA CYS A 46 15.30 -1.17 10.46
C CYS A 46 16.30 0.00 10.53
N ASP A 47 16.27 0.93 9.56
CA ASP A 47 17.25 1.99 9.41
C ASP A 47 18.72 1.51 9.56
N ILE A 48 19.07 0.43 8.85
CA ILE A 48 20.41 -0.19 8.89
C ILE A 48 21.33 0.55 7.91
N PRO A 49 22.51 1.05 8.36
CA PRO A 49 23.44 1.78 7.50
C PRO A 49 24.07 0.88 6.43
N GLN A 50 24.72 1.54 5.45
CA GLN A 50 25.55 0.85 4.47
C GLN A 50 26.70 0.10 5.14
N GLY A 51 27.09 -1.05 4.56
CA GLY A 51 28.25 -1.83 4.98
C GLY A 51 27.96 -2.87 6.06
N GLU A 52 26.86 -2.77 6.80
CA GLU A 52 26.42 -3.83 7.70
C GLU A 52 25.85 -5.01 6.93
N GLU A 53 26.06 -6.24 7.39
CA GLU A 53 25.47 -7.44 6.79
C GLU A 53 23.97 -7.51 7.13
N VAL A 54 23.13 -7.79 6.14
CA VAL A 54 21.71 -8.08 6.34
C VAL A 54 21.34 -9.30 5.55
N THR A 55 21.01 -10.37 6.27
CA THR A 55 20.61 -11.64 5.69
C THR A 55 19.25 -12.03 6.25
N LEU A 56 18.33 -12.41 5.37
CA LEU A 56 17.02 -12.94 5.75
C LEU A 56 17.19 -14.21 6.58
N GLY A 57 16.88 -14.12 7.88
CA GLY A 57 17.00 -15.20 8.85
C GLY A 57 18.13 -15.06 9.87
N ASN A 58 18.97 -14.04 9.75
CA ASN A 58 19.96 -13.71 10.78
C ASN A 58 19.22 -13.30 12.08
N PHE A 59 19.63 -13.89 13.21
CA PHE A 59 18.95 -13.67 14.50
C PHE A 59 18.94 -12.20 14.94
N GLU A 60 20.05 -11.48 14.79
CA GLU A 60 20.15 -10.07 15.19
C GLU A 60 19.30 -9.17 14.27
N VAL A 61 19.27 -9.46 12.95
CA VAL A 61 18.38 -8.77 12.01
C VAL A 61 16.91 -8.98 12.39
N ILE A 62 16.52 -10.22 12.68
CA ILE A 62 15.15 -10.55 13.09
C ILE A 62 14.80 -9.89 14.43
N LYS A 63 15.72 -9.91 15.41
CA LYS A 63 15.54 -9.26 16.71
C LYS A 63 15.35 -7.75 16.55
N LYS A 64 16.17 -7.09 15.73
CA LYS A 64 16.04 -5.66 15.43
C LYS A 64 14.73 -5.34 14.72
N LEU A 65 14.32 -6.16 13.76
CA LEU A 65 13.06 -5.99 13.05
C LEU A 65 11.86 -6.10 13.99
N LYS A 66 11.85 -7.09 14.89
CA LYS A 66 10.83 -7.22 15.93
C LYS A 66 10.77 -6.01 16.85
N ALA A 67 11.92 -5.50 17.29
CA ALA A 67 11.96 -4.30 18.12
C ALA A 67 11.40 -3.08 17.37
N THR A 68 11.72 -2.95 16.08
CA THR A 68 11.30 -1.82 15.25
C THR A 68 9.81 -1.84 14.93
N SER A 69 9.24 -3.03 14.72
CA SER A 69 7.83 -3.20 14.34
C SER A 69 6.89 -3.56 15.49
N SER A 70 7.41 -3.66 16.72
CA SER A 70 6.68 -4.22 17.87
C SER A 70 6.17 -5.65 17.62
N ASP A 71 7.02 -6.50 17.04
CA ASP A 71 6.75 -7.89 16.64
C ASP A 71 5.48 -8.04 15.78
N ASP A 72 5.26 -7.09 14.87
CA ASP A 72 4.11 -7.06 13.98
C ASP A 72 3.96 -8.37 13.19
N LYS A 73 2.86 -9.10 13.43
CA LYS A 73 2.66 -10.45 12.88
C LYS A 73 2.54 -10.45 11.36
N PHE A 74 2.02 -9.38 10.76
CA PHE A 74 1.88 -9.23 9.32
C PHE A 74 3.25 -9.13 8.65
N LEU A 75 4.10 -8.22 9.14
CA LEU A 75 5.49 -8.09 8.71
C LEU A 75 6.29 -9.37 8.96
N MET A 76 6.23 -9.93 10.17
CA MET A 76 6.99 -11.14 10.53
C MET A 76 6.50 -12.38 9.77
N GLY A 77 5.23 -12.42 9.34
CA GLY A 77 4.70 -13.43 8.45
C GLY A 77 5.34 -13.38 7.06
N ALA A 78 5.43 -12.18 6.47
CA ALA A 78 6.05 -11.94 5.17
C ALA A 78 7.54 -12.34 5.17
N VAL A 79 8.30 -11.91 6.18
CA VAL A 79 9.72 -12.26 6.35
C VAL A 79 9.91 -13.77 6.43
N ARG A 80 9.12 -14.48 7.24
CA ARG A 80 9.21 -15.95 7.37
C ARG A 80 8.87 -16.65 6.06
N LYS A 81 7.90 -16.15 5.29
CA LYS A 81 7.52 -16.71 3.99
C LYS A 81 8.67 -16.57 2.98
N LEU A 82 9.26 -15.37 2.88
CA LEU A 82 10.41 -15.10 2.01
C LEU A 82 11.63 -15.93 2.39
N GLN A 83 11.93 -16.05 3.69
CA GLN A 83 13.01 -16.90 4.17
C GLN A 83 12.82 -18.36 3.73
N LYS A 84 11.61 -18.92 3.91
CA LYS A 84 11.30 -20.31 3.53
C LYS A 84 11.41 -20.53 2.03
N LEU A 85 10.87 -19.62 1.20
CA LEU A 85 10.93 -19.71 -0.26
C LEU A 85 12.37 -19.53 -0.77
N GLY A 86 13.10 -18.56 -0.23
CA GLY A 86 14.51 -18.34 -0.53
C GLY A 86 15.37 -19.56 -0.22
N ASN A 87 15.20 -20.17 0.96
CA ASN A 87 15.94 -21.39 1.33
C ASN A 87 15.61 -22.59 0.43
N LYS A 88 14.37 -22.68 -0.09
CA LYS A 88 14.05 -23.70 -1.10
C LYS A 88 14.87 -23.52 -2.39
N CYS A 89 15.19 -22.28 -2.73
CA CYS A 89 15.86 -21.91 -3.98
C CYS A 89 17.39 -21.96 -3.89
N THR A 90 17.99 -21.81 -2.72
CA THR A 90 19.45 -21.75 -2.55
C THR A 90 20.10 -23.09 -2.18
N HIS A 91 19.39 -24.00 -1.53
CA HIS A 91 19.98 -25.28 -1.09
C HIS A 91 19.83 -26.39 -2.13
N THR A 92 20.93 -27.05 -2.46
CA THR A 92 21.03 -28.14 -3.44
C THR A 92 20.24 -29.40 -3.07
N LYS A 93 19.84 -29.55 -1.80
CA LYS A 93 18.97 -30.64 -1.34
C LYS A 93 17.56 -30.62 -1.96
N ASN A 94 17.11 -29.46 -2.44
CA ASN A 94 15.80 -29.30 -3.08
C ASN A 94 15.95 -29.34 -4.60
N THR A 95 15.84 -30.55 -5.16
CA THR A 95 15.96 -30.82 -6.60
C THR A 95 14.66 -30.61 -7.37
N LYS A 96 13.53 -30.46 -6.67
CA LYS A 96 12.22 -30.23 -7.30
C LYS A 96 12.17 -28.89 -8.05
N PRO A 97 11.40 -28.80 -9.14
CA PRO A 97 11.18 -27.54 -9.84
C PRO A 97 10.45 -26.55 -8.93
N ILE A 98 10.72 -25.25 -9.12
CA ILE A 98 10.02 -24.15 -8.46
C ILE A 98 8.85 -23.73 -9.36
N LEU A 99 7.64 -23.75 -8.81
CA LEU A 99 6.42 -23.45 -9.57
C LEU A 99 6.18 -21.95 -9.66
N ASP A 100 5.36 -21.51 -10.61
CA ASP A 100 4.96 -20.10 -10.72
C ASP A 100 4.23 -19.62 -9.44
N THR A 101 3.43 -20.49 -8.83
CA THR A 101 2.75 -20.20 -7.55
C THR A 101 3.70 -19.97 -6.38
N ASP A 102 4.93 -20.52 -6.41
CA ASP A 102 5.98 -20.19 -5.45
C ASP A 102 6.53 -18.78 -5.69
N VAL A 103 6.63 -18.35 -6.95
CA VAL A 103 7.03 -16.99 -7.34
C VAL A 103 5.95 -15.99 -6.92
N ASP A 104 4.68 -16.25 -7.24
CA ASP A 104 3.56 -15.41 -6.83
C ASP A 104 3.51 -15.26 -5.31
N SER A 105 3.74 -16.36 -4.58
CA SER A 105 3.87 -16.35 -3.12
C SER A 105 5.04 -15.50 -2.61
N ALA A 106 6.15 -15.40 -3.36
CA ALA A 106 7.28 -14.55 -3.01
C ALA A 106 6.97 -13.07 -3.27
N ILE A 107 6.30 -12.78 -4.39
CA ILE A 107 5.87 -11.42 -4.77
C ILE A 107 4.84 -10.89 -3.75
N ASP A 108 3.83 -11.69 -3.40
CA ASP A 108 2.85 -11.36 -2.36
C ASP A 108 3.55 -11.01 -1.02
N ALA A 109 4.51 -11.84 -0.61
CA ALA A 109 5.27 -11.57 0.62
C ALA A 109 6.13 -10.29 0.52
N LEU A 110 6.72 -10.00 -0.63
CA LEU A 110 7.44 -8.74 -0.86
C LEU A 110 6.49 -7.53 -0.79
N PHE A 111 5.31 -7.62 -1.39
CA PHE A 111 4.29 -6.59 -1.33
C PHE A 111 3.82 -6.31 0.09
N LYS A 112 3.76 -7.35 0.95
CA LYS A 112 3.51 -7.17 2.39
C LYS A 112 4.67 -6.47 3.11
N LEU A 113 5.93 -6.67 2.69
CA LEU A 113 7.05 -5.87 3.21
C LEU A 113 6.93 -4.39 2.80
N TYR A 114 6.57 -4.09 1.57
CA TYR A 114 6.30 -2.71 1.14
C TYR A 114 5.16 -2.09 1.95
N ALA A 115 4.03 -2.79 2.09
CA ALA A 115 2.91 -2.33 2.90
C ALA A 115 3.34 -2.04 4.35
N SER A 116 4.26 -2.84 4.90
CA SER A 116 4.77 -2.64 6.26
C SER A 116 5.53 -1.31 6.46
N LEU A 117 6.19 -0.77 5.43
CA LEU A 117 6.78 0.58 5.49
C LEU A 117 5.70 1.62 5.77
N PHE A 118 4.59 1.56 5.03
CA PHE A 118 3.46 2.48 5.19
C PHE A 118 2.67 2.23 6.47
N ILE A 119 2.51 0.97 6.91
CA ILE A 119 1.86 0.65 8.18
C ILE A 119 2.62 1.28 9.35
N LEU A 120 3.94 1.12 9.39
CA LEU A 120 4.75 1.73 10.45
C LEU A 120 4.71 3.27 10.39
N TYR A 121 4.74 3.83 9.18
CA TYR A 121 4.53 5.25 8.97
C TYR A 121 3.17 5.72 9.53
N PHE A 122 2.06 5.05 9.19
CA PHE A 122 0.73 5.46 9.63
C PHE A 122 0.41 5.15 11.10
N LYS A 123 1.19 4.26 11.74
CA LYS A 123 1.19 4.11 13.22
C LYS A 123 1.81 5.33 13.91
N LYS A 124 2.74 6.03 13.25
CA LYS A 124 3.36 7.28 13.74
C LYS A 124 2.52 8.52 13.37
N TYR A 125 2.00 8.57 12.15
CA TYR A 125 1.21 9.67 11.62
C TYR A 125 -0.19 9.17 11.23
N LYS A 126 -1.23 9.58 11.96
CA LYS A 126 -2.58 9.02 11.80
C LYS A 126 -3.07 9.15 10.35
N PHE A 127 -3.45 8.04 9.72
CA PHE A 127 -4.02 8.06 8.37
C PHE A 127 -5.25 8.99 8.30
N GLY A 128 -5.20 9.95 7.36
CA GLY A 128 -6.23 10.99 7.20
C GLY A 128 -5.95 12.31 7.90
N SER A 129 -4.82 12.44 8.62
CA SER A 129 -4.34 13.74 9.16
C SER A 129 -4.04 14.76 8.05
N CYS A 130 -3.50 14.29 6.92
CA CYS A 130 -3.10 15.11 5.79
C CYS A 130 -3.69 14.57 4.49
N ASN A 131 -4.51 15.39 3.83
CA ASN A 131 -5.18 15.02 2.58
C ASN A 131 -4.19 14.81 1.41
N GLU A 132 -3.09 15.55 1.38
CA GLU A 132 -2.07 15.41 0.34
C GLU A 132 -1.36 14.06 0.43
N ILE A 133 -1.04 13.59 1.64
CA ILE A 133 -0.50 12.26 1.89
C ILE A 133 -1.49 11.17 1.46
N VAL A 134 -2.78 11.32 1.75
CA VAL A 134 -3.80 10.36 1.32
C VAL A 134 -3.90 10.31 -0.21
N ARG A 135 -3.78 11.46 -0.89
CA ARG A 135 -3.75 11.54 -2.37
C ARG A 135 -2.50 10.84 -2.93
N ALA A 136 -1.32 11.17 -2.41
CA ALA A 136 -0.06 10.56 -2.86
C ALA A 136 -0.02 9.05 -2.57
N PHE A 137 -0.48 8.62 -1.39
CA PHE A 137 -0.65 7.20 -1.04
C PHE A 137 -1.56 6.47 -2.02
N SER A 138 -2.59 7.13 -2.56
CA SER A 138 -3.52 6.53 -3.51
C SER A 138 -2.85 6.11 -4.82
N ILE A 139 -1.68 6.67 -5.17
CA ILE A 139 -0.90 6.34 -6.38
C ILE A 139 -0.31 4.92 -6.32
N LEU A 140 -0.12 4.36 -5.12
CA LEU A 140 0.39 2.99 -4.96
C LEU A 140 -0.53 1.96 -5.63
N PRO A 141 0.02 0.80 -6.07
CA PRO A 141 -0.79 -0.30 -6.59
C PRO A 141 -1.92 -0.70 -5.62
N PRO A 142 -3.13 -1.02 -6.12
CA PRO A 142 -4.28 -1.38 -5.28
C PRO A 142 -3.96 -2.43 -4.21
N ILE A 143 -3.20 -3.48 -4.56
CA ILE A 143 -2.86 -4.55 -3.62
C ILE A 143 -2.02 -4.08 -2.42
N ILE A 144 -1.11 -3.12 -2.61
CA ILE A 144 -0.31 -2.54 -1.53
C ILE A 144 -1.21 -1.71 -0.62
N ARG A 145 -2.07 -0.87 -1.21
CA ARG A 145 -3.02 -0.03 -0.48
C ARG A 145 -3.99 -0.88 0.34
N PHE A 146 -4.47 -1.99 -0.22
CA PHE A 146 -5.31 -2.94 0.50
C PHE A 146 -4.64 -3.45 1.77
N PHE A 147 -3.42 -3.99 1.68
CA PHE A 147 -2.71 -4.51 2.85
C PHE A 147 -2.51 -3.46 3.95
N VAL A 148 -2.21 -2.22 3.58
CA VAL A 148 -2.05 -1.11 4.53
C VAL A 148 -3.39 -0.77 5.18
N LEU A 149 -4.44 -0.54 4.38
CA LEU A 149 -5.74 -0.10 4.88
C LEU A 149 -6.44 -1.18 5.70
N ASP A 150 -6.31 -2.46 5.34
CA ASP A 150 -6.84 -3.59 6.12
C ASP A 150 -6.17 -3.66 7.50
N ASN A 151 -4.85 -3.50 7.57
CA ASN A 151 -4.12 -3.44 8.84
C ASN A 151 -4.50 -2.21 9.71
N LEU A 152 -4.72 -1.06 9.06
CA LEU A 152 -5.16 0.15 9.75
C LEU A 152 -6.59 0.03 10.26
N TYR A 153 -7.49 -0.63 9.52
CA TYR A 153 -8.86 -0.89 9.94
C TYR A 153 -8.91 -1.78 11.19
N ASP A 154 -8.08 -2.82 11.24
CA ASP A 154 -7.94 -3.67 12.42
C ASP A 154 -7.45 -2.90 13.65
N SER A 155 -6.70 -1.81 13.45
CA SER A 155 -6.17 -0.95 14.52
C SER A 155 -7.15 0.13 14.97
N ASP A 156 -7.90 0.73 14.04
CA ASP A 156 -8.93 1.75 14.30
C ASP A 156 -10.14 1.56 13.38
N LYS A 157 -11.09 0.73 13.83
CA LYS A 157 -12.33 0.42 13.11
C LYS A 157 -13.27 1.62 12.93
N LYS A 158 -13.00 2.77 13.56
CA LYS A 158 -13.86 3.97 13.49
C LYS A 158 -13.29 5.06 12.57
N ASN A 159 -12.10 4.86 12.02
CA ASN A 159 -11.53 5.82 11.09
C ASN A 159 -12.31 5.83 9.76
N LEU A 160 -13.16 6.85 9.57
CA LEU A 160 -14.04 6.97 8.41
C LEU A 160 -13.30 6.91 7.08
N LEU A 161 -12.12 7.53 7.01
CA LEU A 161 -11.33 7.57 5.78
C LEU A 161 -10.69 6.21 5.47
N VAL A 162 -10.28 5.46 6.50
CA VAL A 162 -9.79 4.08 6.31
C VAL A 162 -10.92 3.20 5.80
N ILE A 163 -12.12 3.27 6.39
CA ILE A 163 -13.29 2.48 5.96
C ILE A 163 -13.62 2.78 4.48
N ASP A 164 -13.75 4.07 4.14
CA ASP A 164 -14.05 4.53 2.78
C ASP A 164 -13.03 4.00 1.76
N LYS A 165 -11.74 4.24 2.03
CA LYS A 165 -10.66 3.84 1.12
C LYS A 165 -10.49 2.32 1.04
N LEU A 166 -10.72 1.60 2.13
CA LEU A 166 -10.61 0.14 2.18
C LEU A 166 -11.69 -0.53 1.31
N CYS A 167 -12.93 -0.07 1.41
CA CYS A 167 -14.02 -0.56 0.57
C CYS A 167 -13.70 -0.37 -0.93
N LEU A 168 -13.22 0.82 -1.30
CA LEU A 168 -12.89 1.13 -2.69
C LEU A 168 -11.64 0.41 -3.21
N VAL A 169 -10.66 0.11 -2.34
CA VAL A 169 -9.47 -0.62 -2.77
C VAL A 169 -9.74 -2.12 -2.91
N LEU A 170 -10.63 -2.71 -2.10
CA LEU A 170 -11.07 -4.10 -2.28
C LEU A 170 -11.62 -4.32 -3.70
N LEU A 171 -12.48 -3.41 -4.16
CA LEU A 171 -13.02 -3.43 -5.51
C LEU A 171 -11.91 -3.33 -6.59
N LYS A 172 -10.86 -2.55 -6.33
CA LYS A 172 -9.78 -2.30 -7.31
C LYS A 172 -8.69 -3.39 -7.31
N ALA A 173 -8.42 -4.00 -6.16
CA ALA A 173 -7.38 -5.01 -5.99
C ALA A 173 -7.90 -6.43 -6.29
N PHE A 174 -9.20 -6.66 -6.06
CA PHE A 174 -9.86 -7.93 -6.26
C PHE A 174 -11.05 -7.72 -7.21
N ASP A 175 -12.28 -7.83 -6.69
CA ASP A 175 -13.49 -7.61 -7.46
C ASP A 175 -14.65 -7.06 -6.62
N LYS A 176 -15.79 -6.85 -7.28
CA LYS A 176 -17.03 -6.37 -6.63
C LYS A 176 -17.54 -7.33 -5.56
N LYS A 177 -17.43 -8.64 -5.80
CA LYS A 177 -17.94 -9.66 -4.88
C LYS A 177 -17.18 -9.60 -3.56
N ASP A 178 -15.86 -9.51 -3.60
CA ASP A 178 -15.03 -9.40 -2.39
C ASP A 178 -15.31 -8.13 -1.61
N ALA A 179 -15.46 -6.99 -2.31
CA ALA A 179 -15.80 -5.72 -1.68
C ALA A 179 -17.20 -5.74 -1.01
N LEU A 180 -18.20 -6.34 -1.68
CA LEU A 180 -19.55 -6.50 -1.12
C LEU A 180 -19.59 -7.48 0.05
N ASN A 181 -18.82 -8.57 -0.01
CA ASN A 181 -18.71 -9.52 1.09
C ASN A 181 -18.14 -8.82 2.34
N TRP A 182 -17.06 -8.05 2.19
CA TRP A 182 -16.45 -7.31 3.29
C TRP A 182 -17.45 -6.34 3.96
N LEU A 183 -18.24 -5.61 3.17
CA LEU A 183 -19.30 -4.72 3.69
C LEU A 183 -20.41 -5.50 4.38
N THR A 184 -20.86 -6.60 3.78
CA THR A 184 -22.00 -7.39 4.30
C THR A 184 -21.66 -8.02 5.64
N GLU A 185 -20.46 -8.59 5.77
CA GLU A 185 -19.95 -9.16 7.03
C GLU A 185 -19.89 -8.13 8.16
N ARG A 186 -19.69 -6.85 7.82
CA ARG A 186 -19.52 -5.74 8.78
C ARG A 186 -20.75 -4.83 8.86
N LYS A 187 -21.88 -5.23 8.28
CA LYS A 187 -23.08 -4.39 8.18
C LYS A 187 -23.52 -3.84 9.53
N SER A 188 -23.54 -4.68 10.57
CA SER A 188 -23.92 -4.23 11.92
C SER A 188 -22.96 -3.17 12.44
N GLU A 189 -21.64 -3.43 12.40
CA GLU A 189 -20.62 -2.49 12.89
C GLU A 189 -20.67 -1.15 12.13
N LEU A 190 -20.78 -1.19 10.81
CA LEU A 190 -20.77 0.01 9.95
C LEU A 190 -22.09 0.79 9.99
N SER A 191 -23.20 0.15 10.38
CA SER A 191 -24.49 0.82 10.51
C SER A 191 -24.56 1.75 11.73
N ASP A 192 -23.68 1.53 12.72
CA ASP A 192 -23.58 2.32 13.95
C ASP A 192 -22.63 3.51 13.83
N ILE A 193 -22.00 3.70 12.67
CA ILE A 193 -21.01 4.76 12.42
C ILE A 193 -21.61 5.80 11.48
N LEU A 194 -21.66 7.05 11.92
CA LEU A 194 -22.05 8.19 11.07
C LEU A 194 -20.96 8.47 10.01
N PRO A 195 -21.33 8.90 8.79
CA PRO A 195 -20.35 9.16 7.72
C PRO A 195 -19.66 10.52 7.83
N TYR A 196 -19.67 11.13 9.01
CA TYR A 196 -19.03 12.39 9.33
C TYR A 196 -18.63 12.41 10.80
N THR A 197 -17.64 13.23 11.15
CA THR A 197 -17.27 13.47 12.55
C THR A 197 -17.75 14.85 13.01
N PRO A 198 -17.95 15.08 14.31
CA PRO A 198 -18.28 16.41 14.84
C PRO A 198 -17.25 17.47 14.45
N GLU A 199 -15.97 17.11 14.42
CA GLU A 199 -14.87 18.00 14.02
C GLU A 199 -15.01 18.41 12.56
N ALA A 200 -15.25 17.47 11.65
CA ALA A 200 -15.46 17.76 10.23
C ALA A 200 -16.67 18.68 9.99
N ILE A 201 -17.76 18.48 10.74
CA ILE A 201 -18.93 19.37 10.66
C ILE A 201 -18.63 20.76 11.23
N SER A 202 -17.84 20.84 12.31
CA SER A 202 -17.38 22.11 12.88
C SER A 202 -16.51 22.87 11.88
N ASP A 203 -15.59 22.20 11.19
CA ASP A 203 -14.73 22.83 10.17
C ASP A 203 -15.56 23.37 9.00
N ILE A 204 -16.59 22.64 8.56
CA ILE A 204 -17.54 23.11 7.54
C ILE A 204 -18.34 24.31 8.06
N GLU A 205 -18.79 24.30 9.32
CA GLU A 205 -19.52 25.43 9.91
C GLU A 205 -18.65 26.70 9.97
N VAL A 206 -17.36 26.56 10.30
CA VAL A 206 -16.40 27.67 10.31
C VAL A 206 -16.14 28.20 8.89
N ALA A 207 -15.97 27.30 7.91
CA ALA A 207 -15.62 27.68 6.54
C ALA A 207 -16.80 28.20 5.70
N HIS A 208 -18.00 27.64 5.91
CA HIS A 208 -19.16 27.84 5.03
C HIS A 208 -20.43 28.25 5.78
N GLY A 209 -20.39 28.33 7.10
CA GLY A 209 -21.51 28.74 7.94
C GLY A 209 -22.44 27.60 8.38
N LYS A 210 -23.14 27.84 9.49
CA LYS A 210 -23.99 26.86 10.19
C LYS A 210 -25.11 26.27 9.33
N LEU A 211 -25.73 27.07 8.47
CA LEU A 211 -26.82 26.59 7.60
C LEU A 211 -26.30 25.56 6.61
N TYR A 212 -25.11 25.79 6.04
CA TYR A 212 -24.49 24.86 5.11
C TYR A 212 -24.06 23.56 5.81
N ALA A 213 -23.43 23.65 6.98
CA ALA A 213 -23.07 22.48 7.78
C ALA A 213 -24.29 21.59 8.12
N LYS A 214 -25.42 22.21 8.50
CA LYS A 214 -26.69 21.48 8.72
C LYS A 214 -27.21 20.80 7.46
N LEU A 215 -27.09 21.45 6.30
CA LEU A 215 -27.50 20.87 5.02
C LEU A 215 -26.64 19.67 4.64
N VAL A 216 -25.32 19.72 4.88
CA VAL A 216 -24.41 18.59 4.68
C VAL A 216 -24.84 17.40 5.56
N VAL A 217 -25.10 17.64 6.84
CA VAL A 217 -25.58 16.57 7.75
C VAL A 217 -26.94 16.01 7.32
N ALA A 218 -27.87 16.87 6.89
CA ALA A 218 -29.21 16.44 6.47
C ALA A 218 -29.22 15.60 5.18
N ASN A 219 -28.25 15.80 4.29
CA ASN A 219 -28.10 15.05 3.05
C ASN A 219 -27.07 13.90 3.16
N ALA A 220 -26.40 13.75 4.29
CA ALA A 220 -25.44 12.68 4.48
C ALA A 220 -26.15 11.31 4.47
N PRO A 221 -25.48 10.25 3.97
CA PRO A 221 -25.99 8.89 4.10
C PRO A 221 -26.30 8.55 5.57
N ALA A 222 -27.24 7.63 5.78
CA ALA A 222 -27.68 7.29 7.15
C ALA A 222 -26.54 6.79 8.05
N ASN A 223 -25.57 6.07 7.46
CA ASN A 223 -24.41 5.52 8.14
C ASN A 223 -23.31 5.14 7.14
N MET A 224 -22.16 4.70 7.65
CA MET A 224 -21.02 4.27 6.85
C MET A 224 -21.29 3.06 5.97
N TYR A 225 -22.19 2.14 6.36
CA TYR A 225 -22.58 1.02 5.50
C TYR A 225 -23.24 1.52 4.21
N ILE A 226 -24.24 2.39 4.31
CA ILE A 226 -24.93 2.97 3.14
C ILE A 226 -23.96 3.83 2.32
N CYS A 227 -23.17 4.70 2.98
CA CYS A 227 -22.16 5.53 2.33
C CYS A 227 -21.19 4.69 1.47
N CYS A 228 -20.63 3.62 2.03
CA CYS A 228 -19.69 2.78 1.31
C CYS A 228 -20.37 1.99 0.17
N LEU A 229 -21.61 1.54 0.38
CA LEU A 229 -22.36 0.81 -0.65
C LEU A 229 -22.62 1.71 -1.87
N ASP A 230 -23.09 2.93 -1.65
CA ASP A 230 -23.38 3.88 -2.73
C ASP A 230 -22.10 4.21 -3.52
N ARG A 231 -21.00 4.47 -2.81
CA ARG A 231 -19.69 4.75 -3.44
C ARG A 231 -19.13 3.56 -4.18
N LEU A 232 -19.30 2.35 -3.66
CA LEU A 232 -18.86 1.12 -4.33
C LEU A 232 -19.60 0.93 -5.65
N GLU A 233 -20.91 1.16 -5.68
CA GLU A 233 -21.71 1.06 -6.91
C GLU A 233 -21.28 2.11 -7.94
N GLU A 234 -21.06 3.36 -7.54
CA GLU A 234 -20.57 4.40 -8.45
C GLU A 234 -19.21 4.04 -9.06
N VAL A 235 -18.26 3.61 -8.23
CA VAL A 235 -16.91 3.24 -8.69
C VAL A 235 -16.94 1.98 -9.55
N ASP A 236 -17.78 0.99 -9.22
CA ASP A 236 -17.96 -0.21 -10.05
C ASP A 236 -18.43 0.16 -11.46
N LEU A 237 -19.36 1.11 -11.58
CA LEU A 237 -19.81 1.62 -12.89
C LEU A 237 -18.67 2.31 -13.66
N ILE A 238 -17.83 3.10 -12.98
CA ILE A 238 -16.65 3.72 -13.60
C ILE A 238 -15.68 2.64 -14.09
N LEU A 239 -15.37 1.65 -13.25
CA LEU A 239 -14.44 0.56 -13.57
C LEU A 239 -14.96 -0.33 -14.70
N LYS A 240 -16.27 -0.59 -14.78
CA LYS A 240 -16.87 -1.30 -15.91
C LYS A 240 -16.73 -0.56 -17.24
N LYS A 241 -16.74 0.78 -17.21
CA LYS A 241 -16.61 1.62 -18.41
C LYS A 241 -15.15 1.86 -18.82
N GLN A 242 -14.26 2.09 -17.85
CA GLN A 242 -12.90 2.57 -18.10
C GLN A 242 -11.81 1.52 -17.76
N GLY A 243 -12.15 0.47 -17.03
CA GLY A 243 -11.19 -0.41 -16.36
C GLY A 243 -10.38 0.33 -15.29
N LEU A 244 -9.44 -0.35 -14.64
CA LEU A 244 -8.53 0.28 -13.66
C LEU A 244 -7.67 1.36 -14.32
N LEU A 245 -7.43 2.47 -13.60
CA LEU A 245 -6.49 3.51 -14.00
C LEU A 245 -5.06 2.96 -14.05
N TYR A 246 -4.67 2.15 -13.07
CA TYR A 246 -3.44 1.37 -13.00
C TYR A 246 -3.64 0.22 -12.01
N ASN A 247 -2.84 -0.85 -12.16
CA ASN A 247 -2.89 -2.00 -11.24
C ASN A 247 -1.53 -2.36 -10.62
N ASN A 248 -0.42 -1.93 -11.21
CA ASN A 248 0.93 -2.27 -10.76
C ASN A 248 1.81 -1.00 -10.65
N PHE A 249 3.05 -1.17 -10.19
CA PHE A 249 3.98 -0.06 -9.99
C PHE A 249 4.35 0.61 -11.32
N GLU A 250 4.54 -0.18 -12.37
CA GLU A 250 4.99 0.27 -13.69
C GLU A 250 3.95 1.18 -14.36
N GLN A 251 2.67 0.85 -14.26
CA GLN A 251 1.53 1.64 -14.75
C GLN A 251 1.24 2.88 -13.88
N ALA A 252 1.56 2.83 -12.59
CA ALA A 252 1.38 3.93 -11.66
C ALA A 252 2.54 4.94 -11.69
N LYS A 253 3.73 4.49 -12.12
CA LYS A 253 4.96 5.30 -12.11
C LYS A 253 4.84 6.62 -12.90
N PRO A 254 4.22 6.69 -14.10
CA PRO A 254 4.05 7.97 -14.77
C PRO A 254 3.25 8.98 -13.94
N LEU A 255 2.20 8.53 -13.25
CA LEU A 255 1.40 9.40 -12.38
C LEU A 255 2.20 9.88 -11.16
N TYR A 256 2.99 8.99 -10.56
CA TYR A 256 3.90 9.37 -9.47
C TYR A 256 4.90 10.46 -9.90
N LEU A 257 5.46 10.34 -11.10
CA LEU A 257 6.39 11.32 -11.64
C LEU A 257 5.72 12.66 -12.01
N ASP A 258 4.46 12.62 -12.50
CA ASP A 258 3.66 13.81 -12.84
C ASP A 258 3.23 14.60 -11.60
N GLU A 259 2.69 13.91 -10.58
CA GLU A 259 2.23 14.55 -9.35
C GLU A 259 3.41 15.04 -8.48
N GLY A 260 4.57 14.40 -8.59
CA GLY A 260 5.78 14.78 -7.87
C GLY A 260 5.78 14.36 -6.40
N VAL A 261 6.65 15.01 -5.62
CA VAL A 261 6.79 14.79 -4.17
C VAL A 261 6.03 15.87 -3.40
N LEU A 262 5.59 15.54 -2.19
CA LEU A 262 5.00 16.51 -1.27
C LEU A 262 6.02 17.59 -0.88
N ASP A 263 5.55 18.71 -0.34
CA ASP A 263 6.48 19.71 0.21
C ASP A 263 7.33 19.11 1.35
N ASN A 264 8.54 19.63 1.55
CA ASN A 264 9.42 19.20 2.65
C ASN A 264 9.30 20.14 3.85
N ASN A 265 8.11 20.68 4.11
CA ASN A 265 7.90 21.63 5.22
C ASN A 265 7.64 20.92 6.55
N SER A 266 7.45 19.60 6.53
CA SER A 266 7.20 18.79 7.73
C SER A 266 7.95 17.46 7.68
N ALA A 267 8.34 16.97 8.85
CA ALA A 267 8.93 15.63 8.99
C ALA A 267 7.97 14.52 8.52
N GLU A 268 6.65 14.74 8.64
CA GLU A 268 5.61 13.83 8.13
C GLU A 268 5.74 13.68 6.61
N ASN A 269 5.77 14.79 5.87
CA ASN A 269 5.91 14.76 4.42
C ASN A 269 7.28 14.23 3.96
N GLU A 270 8.37 14.61 4.63
CA GLU A 270 9.72 14.13 4.30
C GLU A 270 9.83 12.61 4.44
N GLU A 271 9.33 12.03 5.54
CA GLU A 271 9.35 10.60 5.77
C GLU A 271 8.44 9.85 4.77
N PHE A 272 7.30 10.43 4.41
CA PHE A 272 6.42 9.84 3.40
C PHE A 272 7.06 9.85 2.01
N ASN A 273 7.64 10.98 1.61
CA ASN A 273 8.37 11.14 0.35
C ASN A 273 9.52 10.12 0.25
N ASP A 274 10.29 9.93 1.32
CA ASP A 274 11.38 8.96 1.37
C ASP A 274 10.90 7.50 1.18
N ILE A 275 9.72 7.15 1.70
CA ILE A 275 9.13 5.82 1.47
C ILE A 275 8.62 5.69 0.03
N MET A 276 7.94 6.70 -0.50
CA MET A 276 7.42 6.71 -1.88
C MET A 276 8.56 6.60 -2.91
N GLU A 277 9.62 7.39 -2.75
CA GLU A 277 10.82 7.32 -3.62
C GLU A 277 11.38 5.90 -3.64
N PHE A 278 11.52 5.28 -2.47
CA PHE A 278 12.06 3.93 -2.33
C PHE A 278 11.24 2.87 -3.06
N VAL A 279 9.91 2.87 -2.94
CA VAL A 279 9.08 1.81 -3.56
C VAL A 279 9.00 1.93 -5.08
N TYR A 280 9.22 3.13 -5.63
CA TYR A 280 9.32 3.36 -7.08
C TYR A 280 10.76 3.27 -7.64
N LEU A 281 11.76 3.12 -6.76
CA LEU A 281 13.16 2.96 -7.12
C LEU A 281 13.35 1.71 -8.00
N GLY A 282 14.10 1.85 -9.09
CA GLY A 282 14.38 0.74 -10.02
C GLY A 282 13.21 0.28 -10.91
N ARG A 283 11.98 0.76 -10.68
CA ARG A 283 10.80 0.41 -11.49
C ARG A 283 10.90 0.99 -12.90
N LYS A 284 10.51 0.22 -13.93
CA LYS A 284 10.30 0.77 -15.29
C LYS A 284 8.98 1.55 -15.33
N SER A 285 8.89 2.50 -16.26
CA SER A 285 7.64 3.20 -16.54
C SER A 285 6.95 2.52 -17.71
N GLU A 286 5.67 2.18 -17.54
CA GLU A 286 4.80 1.67 -18.62
C GLU A 286 3.95 2.83 -19.15
N ILE A 287 3.77 2.90 -20.48
CA ILE A 287 2.88 3.90 -21.08
C ILE A 287 1.44 3.57 -20.66
N ASN A 288 0.78 4.51 -20.00
CA ASN A 288 -0.58 4.36 -19.51
C ASN A 288 -1.49 5.46 -20.05
N GLU A 289 -2.10 5.20 -21.22
CA GLU A 289 -2.96 6.18 -21.92
C GLU A 289 -4.18 6.61 -21.10
N LYS A 290 -4.60 5.81 -20.10
CA LYS A 290 -5.74 6.12 -19.24
C LYS A 290 -5.48 7.33 -18.36
N LEU A 291 -4.22 7.66 -18.07
CA LEU A 291 -3.85 8.85 -17.31
C LEU A 291 -4.29 10.15 -18.01
N ASN A 292 -4.32 10.17 -19.34
CA ASN A 292 -4.84 11.31 -20.12
C ASN A 292 -6.34 11.57 -19.86
N LYS A 293 -7.05 10.54 -19.37
CA LYS A 293 -8.47 10.57 -19.03
C LYS A 293 -8.69 10.45 -17.52
N ARG A 294 -7.71 10.80 -16.68
CA ARG A 294 -7.82 10.69 -15.21
C ARG A 294 -9.06 11.38 -14.62
N HIS A 295 -9.53 12.45 -15.25
CA HIS A 295 -10.76 13.15 -14.84
C HIS A 295 -12.01 12.25 -14.85
N LEU A 296 -12.06 11.22 -15.72
CA LEU A 296 -13.18 10.26 -15.80
C LEU A 296 -13.23 9.28 -14.61
N TYR A 297 -12.19 9.26 -13.77
CA TYR A 297 -12.11 8.43 -12.57
C TYR A 297 -12.51 9.18 -11.29
N SER A 298 -12.85 10.46 -11.43
CA SER A 298 -13.30 11.29 -10.32
C SER A 298 -14.77 10.97 -10.04
N ILE A 299 -15.04 10.53 -8.81
CA ILE A 299 -16.39 10.47 -8.26
C ILE A 299 -16.83 11.91 -8.04
N THR A 300 -18.03 12.28 -8.48
CA THR A 300 -18.56 13.62 -8.21
C THR A 300 -18.99 13.60 -6.74
N VAL A 301 -18.24 14.27 -5.86
CA VAL A 301 -18.59 14.44 -4.44
C VAL A 301 -19.57 15.59 -4.31
#